data_AF-A0A087UBW4-F1
#
_entry.id   AF-A0A087UBW4-F1
#
_cell.length_a   1.000
_cell.length_b   1.000
_cell.length_c   1.000
_cell.angle_alpha   90.00
_cell.angle_beta   90.00
_cell.angle_gamma   90.00
#
_symmetry.space_group_name_H-M   'P 1'
#
loop_
_entity.id
_entity.type
_entity.pdbx_description
1 polymer ?
#
loop_
_entity_poly.entity_id
_entity_poly.type
_entity_poly.pdbx_seq_one_letter_code
_entity_poly.pdbx_strand_id
1 'polypeptide(L)'
;MVILVGYISGGAVLFSLWEGWGFLDGSYFCFVTLSTIGFGDLVPGDSVISEGGSQEKLVMCSLYLLFGMALIAMCFNLMQEEVIHKVRSCGRRMGIIKDQEDDDDMG
;
A
#
# COMPACT_ATOMS: atom_id res chain seq x y z
N MET A 1 -2.48 1.35 -9.26
CA MET A 1 -2.05 2.60 -8.60
C MET A 1 -3.22 3.48 -8.16
N VAL A 2 -4.13 3.90 -9.05
CA VAL A 2 -5.26 4.80 -8.69
C VAL A 2 -6.13 4.25 -7.55
N ILE A 3 -6.44 2.95 -7.57
CA ILE A 3 -7.22 2.26 -6.52
C ILE A 3 -6.55 2.36 -5.14
N LEU A 4 -5.22 2.21 -5.10
CA LEU A 4 -4.45 2.28 -3.86
C LEU A 4 -4.36 3.70 -3.30
N VAL A 5 -4.20 4.71 -4.17
CA VAL A 5 -4.24 6.12 -3.75
C VAL A 5 -5.63 6.49 -3.22
N GLY A 6 -6.70 6.06 -3.92
CA GLY A 6 -8.09 6.25 -3.48
C GLY A 6 -8.37 5.53 -2.15
N TYR A 7 -7.82 4.33 -1.95
CA TYR A 7 -7.93 3.59 -0.70
C TYR A 7 -7.30 4.39 0.45
N ILE A 8 -6.02 4.76 0.33
CA ILE A 8 -5.27 5.50 1.36
C ILE A 8 -5.94 6.83 1.70
N SER A 9 -6.38 7.58 0.69
CA SER A 9 -7.06 8.86 0.92
C SER A 9 -8.43 8.68 1.57
N GLY A 10 -9.18 7.63 1.22
CA GLY A 10 -10.43 7.26 1.88
C GLY A 10 -10.23 6.92 3.36
N GLY A 11 -9.22 6.10 3.69
CA GLY A 11 -8.89 5.79 5.08
C GLY A 11 -8.42 7.01 5.86
N ALA A 12 -7.57 7.86 5.27
CA ALA A 12 -7.10 9.08 5.93
C ALA A 12 -8.26 10.02 6.30
N VAL A 13 -9.26 10.18 5.42
CA VAL A 13 -10.47 10.95 5.72
C VAL A 13 -11.32 10.27 6.80
N LEU A 14 -11.50 8.94 6.71
CA LEU A 14 -12.30 8.18 7.68
C LEU A 14 -11.73 8.29 9.10
N PHE A 15 -10.41 8.09 9.26
CA PHE A 15 -9.74 8.23 10.56
C PHE A 15 -9.67 9.67 11.05
N SER A 16 -9.44 10.63 10.15
CA SER A 16 -9.48 12.07 10.48
C SER A 16 -10.85 12.47 11.06
N LEU A 17 -11.95 11.97 10.48
CA LEU A 17 -13.30 12.24 10.96
C LEU A 17 -13.65 11.49 12.25
N TRP A 18 -13.19 10.24 12.41
CA TRP A 18 -13.51 9.43 13.58
C TRP A 18 -12.69 9.75 14.84
N GLU A 19 -11.42 10.09 14.68
CA GLU A 19 -10.51 10.38 15.78
C GLU A 19 -10.39 11.90 16.05
N GLY A 20 -10.93 12.73 15.16
CA GLY A 20 -10.74 14.19 15.19
C GLY A 20 -9.32 14.62 14.81
N TRP A 21 -8.53 13.71 14.23
CA TRP A 21 -7.17 13.97 13.80
C TRP A 21 -7.13 14.82 12.53
N GLY A 22 -6.03 15.52 12.29
CA GLY A 22 -5.82 16.19 11.01
C GLY A 22 -5.78 15.18 9.86
N PHE A 23 -6.20 15.59 8.66
CA PHE A 23 -6.07 14.76 7.45
C PHE A 23 -4.61 14.30 7.23
N LEU A 24 -3.65 15.18 7.54
CA LEU A 24 -2.22 14.88 7.49
C LEU A 24 -1.84 13.76 8.47
N ASP A 25 -2.31 13.80 9.72
CA ASP A 25 -2.02 12.78 10.73
C ASP A 25 -2.62 11.41 10.36
N GLY A 26 -3.87 11.40 9.88
CA GLY A 26 -4.54 10.18 9.40
C GLY A 26 -3.84 9.56 8.18
N SER A 27 -3.36 10.41 7.25
CA SER A 27 -2.60 9.95 6.09
C SER A 27 -1.19 9.46 6.47
N TYR A 28 -0.54 10.13 7.41
CA TYR A 28 0.76 9.76 7.95
C TYR A 28 0.70 8.40 8.64
N PHE A 29 -0.29 8.19 9.52
CA PHE A 29 -0.53 6.90 10.16
C PHE A 29 -0.72 5.80 9.12
N CYS A 30 -1.64 5.99 8.17
CA CYS A 30 -1.87 5.01 7.10
C CYS A 30 -0.58 4.70 6.34
N PHE A 31 0.19 5.73 5.96
CA PHE A 31 1.44 5.54 5.22
C PHE A 31 2.51 4.81 6.05
N VAL A 32 2.75 5.21 7.30
CA VAL A 32 3.75 4.61 8.19
C VAL A 32 3.42 3.14 8.50
N THR A 33 2.16 2.81 8.72
CA THR A 33 1.75 1.43 8.97
C THR A 33 1.82 0.58 7.72
N LEU A 34 1.33 1.10 6.58
CA LEU A 34 1.33 0.39 5.31
C LEU A 34 2.72 0.22 4.68
N SER A 35 3.61 1.19 4.91
CA SER A 35 5.03 1.08 4.56
C SER A 35 5.79 0.16 5.52
N THR A 36 5.13 -0.42 6.52
CA THR A 36 5.70 -1.28 7.56
C THR A 36 6.76 -0.59 8.43
N ILE A 37 6.86 0.74 8.38
CA ILE A 37 7.75 1.52 9.25
C ILE A 37 7.27 1.42 10.71
N GLY A 38 5.96 1.61 10.93
CA GLY A 38 5.29 1.28 12.20
C GLY A 38 5.83 1.99 13.44
N PHE A 39 6.06 3.32 13.39
CA PHE A 39 6.53 4.07 14.56
C PHE A 39 5.63 3.94 15.80
N GLY A 40 4.32 3.81 15.60
CA GLY A 40 3.35 3.62 16.70
C GLY A 40 3.11 4.88 17.53
N ASP A 41 3.47 6.05 17.01
CA ASP A 41 3.27 7.38 17.60
C ASP A 41 1.81 7.85 17.52
N LEU A 42 1.12 7.47 16.44
CA LEU A 42 -0.32 7.67 16.26
C LEU A 42 -0.99 6.30 16.18
N VAL A 43 -1.88 6.00 17.12
CA VAL A 43 -2.66 4.75 17.13
C VAL A 43 -4.14 5.08 17.38
N PRO A 44 -5.06 4.65 16.50
CA PRO A 44 -6.49 4.88 16.71
C PRO A 44 -6.94 4.22 18.02
N GLY A 45 -7.77 4.88 18.80
CA GLY A 45 -8.23 4.43 20.11
C GLY A 45 -7.54 5.06 21.33
N ASP A 46 -6.44 5.79 21.17
CA ASP A 46 -5.69 6.38 22.31
C ASP A 46 -6.41 7.58 22.95
N SER A 47 -7.14 8.38 22.15
CA SER A 47 -7.94 9.52 22.65
C SER A 47 -9.30 9.12 23.25
N VAL A 48 -9.68 7.84 23.18
CA VAL A 48 -11.02 7.33 23.55
C VAL A 48 -10.94 6.39 24.76
N ILE A 49 -9.98 6.62 25.67
CA ILE A 49 -9.88 5.86 26.93
C ILE A 49 -11.04 6.20 27.89
N SER A 50 -11.84 7.23 27.61
CA SER A 50 -12.97 7.65 28.47
C SER A 50 -14.35 7.11 28.10
N GLU A 51 -14.61 6.64 26.86
CA GLU A 51 -15.95 6.16 26.47
C GLU A 51 -15.85 4.81 25.76
N GLY A 52 -16.60 3.80 26.24
CA GLY A 52 -16.45 2.37 25.94
C GLY A 52 -16.65 1.86 24.50
N GLY A 53 -16.46 2.70 23.48
CA GLY A 53 -16.51 2.37 22.05
C GLY A 53 -15.13 2.08 21.41
N SER A 54 -14.07 1.93 22.20
CA SER A 54 -12.68 1.83 21.68
C SER A 54 -12.44 0.55 20.85
N GLN A 55 -13.18 -0.53 21.10
CA GLN A 55 -13.00 -1.82 20.43
C GLN A 55 -13.42 -1.80 18.95
N GLU A 56 -14.49 -1.10 18.59
CA GLU A 56 -15.01 -1.13 17.22
C GLU A 56 -14.14 -0.35 16.23
N LYS A 57 -13.54 0.75 16.66
CA LYS A 57 -12.58 1.53 15.85
C LYS A 57 -11.30 0.75 15.57
N LEU A 58 -10.78 0.05 16.58
CA LEU A 58 -9.58 -0.81 16.45
C LEU A 58 -9.83 -1.97 15.50
N VAL A 59 -10.98 -2.64 15.61
CA VAL A 59 -11.36 -3.73 14.70
C VAL A 59 -11.48 -3.22 13.27
N MET A 60 -12.19 -2.11 13.05
CA MET A 60 -12.28 -1.50 11.71
C MET A 60 -10.91 -1.08 11.17
N CYS A 61 -10.03 -0.54 12.03
CA CYS A 61 -8.67 -0.18 11.65
C CYS A 61 -7.83 -1.39 11.25
N SER A 62 -7.86 -2.47 12.02
CA SER A 62 -7.13 -3.69 11.70
C SER A 62 -7.61 -4.29 10.37
N LEU A 63 -8.92 -4.34 10.13
CA LEU A 63 -9.49 -4.83 8.86
C LEU A 63 -9.07 -3.95 7.68
N TYR A 64 -9.13 -2.62 7.84
CA TYR A 64 -8.70 -1.68 6.82
C TYR A 64 -7.19 -1.81 6.52
N LEU A 65 -6.35 -1.94 7.54
CA LEU A 65 -4.91 -2.12 7.33
C LEU A 65 -4.59 -3.45 6.65
N LEU A 66 -5.30 -4.52 7.02
CA LEU A 66 -5.12 -5.85 6.42
C LEU A 66 -5.46 -5.83 4.93
N PHE A 67 -6.57 -5.19 4.54
CA PHE A 67 -6.91 -5.00 3.13
C PHE A 67 -5.91 -4.10 2.41
N GLY A 68 -5.45 -3.03 3.06
CA GLY A 68 -4.45 -2.10 2.51
C GLY A 68 -3.12 -2.79 2.20
N MET A 69 -2.64 -3.67 3.09
CA MET A 69 -1.42 -4.44 2.85
C MET A 69 -1.56 -5.40 1.66
N ALA A 70 -2.71 -6.06 1.51
CA ALA A 70 -2.98 -6.92 0.36
C ALA A 70 -3.00 -6.13 -0.96
N LEU A 71 -3.64 -4.95 -0.96
CA LEU A 71 -3.67 -4.05 -2.12
C LEU A 71 -2.27 -3.53 -2.48
N ILE A 72 -1.46 -3.22 -1.48
CA ILE A 72 -0.05 -2.82 -1.67
C ILE A 72 0.75 -3.95 -2.30
N ALA A 73 0.64 -5.17 -1.80
CA ALA A 73 1.33 -6.32 -2.37
C ALA A 73 0.94 -6.56 -3.84
N MET A 74 -0.37 -6.53 -4.15
CA MET A 74 -0.85 -6.64 -5.53
C MET A 74 -0.34 -5.49 -6.41
N CYS A 75 -0.35 -4.26 -5.90
CA CYS A 75 0.15 -3.09 -6.62
C CYS A 75 1.65 -3.19 -6.89
N PHE A 76 2.45 -3.65 -5.93
CA PHE A 76 3.89 -3.87 -6.12
C PHE A 76 4.16 -4.96 -7.15
N ASN A 77 3.41 -6.07 -7.13
CA ASN A 77 3.54 -7.12 -8.14
C ASN A 77 3.30 -6.57 -9.55
N LEU A 78 2.25 -5.77 -9.74
CA LEU A 78 1.95 -5.13 -11.03
C LEU A 78 3.04 -4.13 -11.45
N MET A 79 3.54 -3.29 -10.53
CA MET A 79 4.64 -2.38 -10.86
C MET A 79 5.91 -3.13 -11.25
N GLN A 80 6.22 -4.22 -10.54
CA GLN A 80 7.38 -5.05 -10.85
C GLN A 80 7.28 -5.64 -12.25
N GLU A 81 6.11 -6.16 -12.64
CA GLU A 81 5.85 -6.66 -14.00
C GLU A 81 6.06 -5.56 -15.06
N GLU A 82 5.50 -4.36 -14.85
CA GLU A 82 5.63 -3.25 -15.81
C GLU A 82 7.09 -2.73 -15.89
N VAL A 83 7.77 -2.62 -14.75
CA VAL A 83 9.18 -2.22 -14.68
C VAL A 83 10.06 -3.26 -15.36
N ILE A 84 9.86 -4.55 -15.12
CA ILE A 84 10.58 -5.63 -15.81
C ILE A 84 10.33 -5.54 -17.32
N HIS A 85 9.10 -5.26 -17.74
CA HIS A 85 8.77 -5.12 -19.15
C HIS A 85 9.49 -3.92 -19.80
N LYS A 86 9.53 -2.76 -19.12
CA LYS A 86 10.27 -1.58 -19.58
C LYS A 86 11.78 -1.76 -19.51
N VAL A 87 12.31 -2.41 -18.47
CA VAL A 87 13.73 -2.71 -18.31
C VAL A 87 14.20 -3.66 -19.40
N ARG A 88 13.42 -4.69 -19.76
CA ARG A 88 13.71 -5.54 -20.93
C ARG A 88 13.72 -4.74 -22.24
N SER A 89 12.75 -3.83 -22.41
CA SER A 89 12.69 -2.97 -23.60
C SER A 89 13.89 -2.01 -23.70
N CYS A 90 14.31 -1.40 -22.59
CA CYS A 90 15.52 -0.58 -22.51
C CYS A 90 16.81 -1.41 -22.68
N GLY A 91 16.90 -2.60 -22.09
CA GLY A 91 18.05 -3.50 -22.21
C GLY A 91 18.31 -3.96 -23.64
N ARG A 92 17.23 -4.17 -24.41
CA ARG A 92 17.30 -4.48 -25.85
C ARG A 92 17.75 -3.27 -26.67
N ARG A 93 17.32 -2.06 -26.29
CA ARG A 93 17.77 -0.79 -26.91
C ARG A 93 19.24 -0.46 -26.61
N MET A 94 19.74 -0.88 -25.45
CA MET A 94 21.14 -0.69 -25.05
C MET A 94 22.07 -1.82 -25.54
N GLY A 95 21.56 -2.84 -26.25
CA GLY A 95 22.37 -3.93 -26.79
C GLY A 95 22.94 -4.90 -25.75
N ILE A 96 22.44 -4.87 -24.51
CA ILE A 96 22.90 -5.71 -23.39
C ILE A 96 22.23 -7.10 -23.42
N ILE A 97 21.04 -7.22 -24.02
CA ILE A 97 20.28 -8.47 -24.09
C ILE A 97 20.41 -9.03 -25.50
N LYS A 98 21.15 -10.13 -25.64
CA LYS A 98 21.16 -10.96 -26.84
C LYS A 98 19.98 -11.92 -26.68
N ASP A 99 18.95 -11.76 -27.50
CA ASP A 99 17.82 -12.70 -27.50
C ASP A 99 18.37 -14.09 -27.88
N GLN A 100 18.15 -15.06 -27.00
CA GLN A 100 18.27 -16.48 -27.30
C GLN A 100 16.95 -16.86 -27.98
N GLU A 101 16.79 -16.47 -29.25
CA GLU A 101 15.83 -17.09 -30.16
C GLU A 101 16.45 -18.40 -30.68
N ASP A 102 15.64 -19.45 -30.82
CA ASP A 102 15.88 -20.74 -31.48
C ASP A 102 16.21 -22.00 -30.63
N ASP A 103 15.49 -22.32 -29.54
CA ASP A 103 15.58 -23.68 -28.94
C ASP A 103 14.23 -24.38 -28.61
N ASP A 104 13.06 -23.79 -28.90
CA ASP A 104 11.76 -24.44 -28.59
C ASP A 104 10.92 -24.85 -29.83
N ASP A 105 11.42 -24.68 -31.07
CA ASP A 105 10.76 -25.18 -32.30
C ASP A 105 11.41 -26.46 -32.87
N MET A 106 12.24 -27.14 -32.09
CA MET A 106 12.71 -28.51 -32.36
C MET A 106 12.73 -29.36 -31.08
N GLY A 107 11.57 -29.93 -30.71
CA GLY A 107 11.45 -30.91 -29.64
C GLY A 107 10.13 -31.65 -29.66
#